data_AF-A0ABD1B8J9-F1
#
_entry.id   AF-A0ABD1B8J9-F1
#
_cell.length_a   1.000
_cell.length_b   1.000
_cell.length_c   1.000
_cell.angle_alpha   90.00
_cell.angle_beta   90.00
_cell.angle_gamma   90.00
#
_symmetry.space_group_name_H-M   'P 1'
#
loop_
_entity.id
_entity.type
_entity.pdbx_description
1 polymer ?
#
loop_
_entity_poly.entity_id
_entity_poly.type
_entity_poly.pdbx_seq_one_letter_code
_entity_poly.pdbx_strand_id
1 'polypeptide(L)'
;MSMTLAVREIELVRYLLGDFVVTQTEPTDLHCDNQAALYIAAKPVFHERTKTVEIDCHNVRDAMQAESIRTKKVHTKEQLADVFIKALGQHEFEPIVSELGSYNLHAQLEGGGC
;
A
#
# COMPACT_ATOMS: atom_id res chain seq x y z
N MET A 1 1.25 0.51 -12.41
CA MET A 1 2.62 0.14 -11.98
C MET A 1 2.76 -0.04 -10.48
N SER A 2 2.48 0.94 -9.60
CA SER A 2 2.65 0.71 -8.14
C SER A 2 1.67 -0.32 -7.55
N MET A 3 0.36 -0.20 -7.85
CA MET A 3 -0.64 -1.11 -7.28
C MET A 3 -0.45 -2.57 -7.67
N THR A 4 -0.13 -2.87 -8.93
CA THR A 4 0.02 -4.25 -9.40
C THR A 4 1.20 -4.97 -8.73
N LEU A 5 2.29 -4.27 -8.44
CA LEU A 5 3.40 -4.84 -7.68
C LEU A 5 2.99 -5.11 -6.22
N ALA A 6 2.30 -4.15 -5.59
CA ALA A 6 1.77 -4.35 -4.24
C ALA A 6 0.81 -5.55 -4.16
N VAL A 7 -0.06 -5.73 -5.17
CA VAL A 7 -0.95 -6.90 -5.25
C VAL A 7 -0.15 -8.20 -5.32
N ARG A 8 0.87 -8.27 -6.19
CA ARG A 8 1.73 -9.46 -6.29
C ARG A 8 2.45 -9.77 -4.99
N GLU A 9 2.99 -8.75 -4.32
CA GLU A 9 3.65 -8.92 -3.03
C GLU A 9 2.68 -9.40 -1.96
N ILE A 10 1.47 -8.85 -1.91
CA ILE A 10 0.42 -9.32 -1.00
C ILE A 10 0.08 -10.79 -1.27
N GLU A 11 -0.13 -11.17 -2.53
CA GLU A 11 -0.42 -12.56 -2.89
C GLU A 11 0.73 -13.51 -2.51
N LEU A 12 1.98 -13.10 -2.75
CA LEU A 12 3.17 -13.86 -2.35
C LEU A 12 3.24 -14.04 -0.83
N VAL A 13 3.02 -12.97 -0.06
CA VAL A 13 3.03 -13.04 1.41
C VAL A 13 1.88 -13.91 1.91
N ARG A 14 0.67 -13.78 1.35
CA ARG A 14 -0.48 -14.62 1.72
C ARG A 14 -0.22 -16.10 1.42
N TYR A 15 0.37 -16.39 0.27
CA TYR A 15 0.78 -17.75 -0.10
C TYR A 15 1.81 -18.30 0.90
N LEU A 16 2.86 -17.53 1.19
CA LEU A 16 3.90 -17.92 2.14
C LEU A 16 3.35 -18.14 3.54
N LEU A 17 2.44 -17.29 4.01
CA LEU A 17 1.75 -17.47 5.30
C LEU A 17 0.91 -18.75 5.32
N GLY A 18 0.30 -19.12 4.19
CA GLY A 18 -0.40 -20.39 4.01
C GLY A 18 0.50 -21.60 4.25
N ASP A 19 1.74 -21.57 3.78
CA ASP A 19 2.74 -22.63 4.03
C ASP A 19 3.07 -22.75 5.53
N PHE A 20 2.96 -21.66 6.29
CA PHE A 20 3.12 -21.64 7.74
C PHE A 20 1.82 -21.92 8.51
N VAL A 21 0.75 -22.34 7.83
CA VAL A 21 -0.57 -22.62 8.44
C VAL A 21 -1.23 -21.36 9.04
N VAL A 22 -0.83 -20.17 8.55
CA VAL A 22 -1.44 -18.88 8.90
C VAL A 22 -2.41 -18.49 7.81
N THR A 23 -3.67 -18.89 7.95
CA THR A 23 -4.71 -18.60 6.97
C THR A 23 -5.21 -17.16 7.09
N GLN A 24 -5.10 -16.41 6.00
CA GLN A 24 -5.70 -15.08 5.87
C GLN A 24 -7.10 -15.24 5.25
N THR A 25 -8.15 -15.18 6.06
CA THR A 25 -9.54 -15.29 5.57
C THR A 25 -10.09 -13.96 5.07
N GLU A 26 -9.63 -12.85 5.65
CA GLU A 26 -10.07 -11.52 5.25
C GLU A 26 -9.19 -10.96 4.11
N PRO A 27 -9.76 -10.09 3.25
CA PRO A 27 -9.01 -9.37 2.24
C PRO A 27 -8.00 -8.41 2.88
N THR A 28 -6.81 -8.29 2.29
CA THR A 28 -5.80 -7.30 2.71
C THR A 28 -6.18 -5.91 2.21
N ASP A 29 -6.21 -4.91 3.07
CA ASP A 29 -6.48 -3.52 2.67
C ASP A 29 -5.27 -2.92 1.92
N LEU A 30 -5.48 -2.54 0.66
CA LEU A 30 -4.50 -1.85 -0.19
C LEU A 30 -4.87 -0.36 -0.29
N HIS A 31 -4.10 0.48 0.41
CA HIS A 31 -4.32 1.93 0.45
C HIS A 31 -3.67 2.64 -0.75
N CYS A 32 -4.45 3.43 -1.48
CA CYS A 32 -3.98 4.21 -2.63
C CYS A 32 -4.56 5.63 -2.63
N ASP A 33 -3.73 6.63 -2.88
CA ASP A 33 -4.13 8.03 -2.98
C ASP A 33 -4.52 8.44 -4.41
N ASN A 34 -4.05 7.69 -5.41
CA ASN A 34 -4.35 7.93 -6.81
C ASN A 34 -5.77 7.46 -7.17
N GLN A 35 -6.71 8.40 -7.14
CA GLN A 35 -8.10 8.16 -7.51
C GLN A 35 -8.28 7.63 -8.94
N ALA A 36 -7.41 8.02 -9.89
CA ALA A 36 -7.47 7.46 -11.23
C ALA A 36 -7.10 5.99 -11.24
N ALA A 37 -6.06 5.58 -10.50
CA ALA A 37 -5.66 4.18 -10.38
C ALA A 37 -6.77 3.31 -9.75
N LEU A 38 -7.41 3.81 -8.68
CA LEU A 38 -8.57 3.15 -8.08
C LEU A 38 -9.75 3.04 -9.05
N TYR A 39 -10.03 4.10 -9.79
CA TYR A 39 -11.13 4.14 -10.74
C TYR A 39 -10.92 3.17 -11.90
N ILE A 40 -9.71 3.11 -12.48
CA ILE A 40 -9.40 2.19 -13.59
C ILE A 40 -9.43 0.73 -13.10
N ALA A 41 -8.96 0.46 -11.86
CA ALA A 41 -9.10 -0.87 -11.25
C ALA A 41 -10.58 -1.28 -11.10
N ALA A 42 -11.43 -0.37 -10.58
CA ALA A 42 -12.84 -0.64 -10.30
C ALA A 42 -13.74 -0.65 -11.55
N LYS A 43 -13.48 0.20 -12.56
CA LYS A 43 -14.31 0.35 -13.75
C LYS A 43 -13.44 0.30 -15.01
N PRO A 44 -13.65 -0.69 -15.91
CA PRO A 44 -12.93 -0.74 -17.17
C PRO A 44 -13.44 0.39 -18.07
N VAL A 45 -12.76 1.53 -18.07
CA VAL A 45 -12.94 2.51 -19.15
C VAL A 45 -12.02 2.10 -20.28
N PHE A 46 -12.62 1.46 -21.29
CA PHE A 46 -11.96 1.16 -22.55
C PHE A 46 -11.71 2.46 -23.31
N HIS A 47 -10.56 3.07 -23.07
CA HIS A 47 -9.95 3.97 -24.03
C HIS A 47 -8.56 3.44 -24.36
N GLU A 48 -8.35 3.22 -25.66
CA GLU A 48 -7.25 2.55 -26.33
C GLU A 48 -5.89 3.23 -26.10
N ARG A 49 -5.41 3.26 -24.84
CA ARG A 49 -4.12 3.81 -24.47
C ARG A 49 -3.42 2.90 -23.48
N THR A 50 -2.49 2.11 -24.03
CA THR A 50 -1.38 1.41 -23.35
C THR A 50 -1.74 0.04 -22.74
N LYS A 51 -1.38 -1.04 -23.45
CA LYS A 51 -1.49 -2.46 -23.05
C LYS A 51 -1.01 -2.76 -21.62
N THR A 52 -0.01 -2.03 -21.12
CA THR A 52 0.53 -2.20 -19.75
C THR A 52 -0.45 -1.76 -18.66
N VAL A 53 -1.23 -0.71 -18.90
CA VAL A 53 -2.24 -0.23 -17.93
C VAL A 53 -3.41 -1.20 -17.84
N GLU A 54 -3.80 -1.77 -18.98
CA GLU A 54 -4.86 -2.78 -19.06
C GLU A 54 -4.51 -4.05 -18.27
N ILE A 55 -3.30 -4.59 -18.47
CA ILE A 55 -2.80 -5.76 -17.72
C ILE A 55 -2.72 -5.46 -16.21
N ASP A 56 -2.21 -4.29 -15.85
CA ASP A 56 -2.11 -3.87 -14.45
C ASP A 56 -3.48 -3.82 -13.76
N CYS A 57 -4.51 -3.34 -14.46
CA CYS A 57 -5.86 -3.26 -13.94
C CYS A 57 -6.58 -4.61 -13.88
N HIS A 58 -6.30 -5.51 -14.82
CA HIS A 58 -6.79 -6.89 -14.74
C HIS A 58 -6.26 -7.58 -13.49
N ASN A 59 -4.95 -7.56 -13.25
CA ASN A 59 -4.36 -8.21 -12.08
C ASN A 59 -4.95 -7.69 -10.75
N VAL A 60 -5.10 -6.37 -10.61
CA VAL A 60 -5.71 -5.79 -9.39
C VAL A 60 -7.16 -6.22 -9.24
N ARG A 61 -7.92 -6.26 -10.34
CA ARG A 61 -9.33 -6.66 -10.32
C ARG A 61 -9.49 -8.13 -9.97
N ASP A 62 -8.68 -8.99 -10.55
CA ASP A 62 -8.71 -10.43 -10.30
C ASP A 62 -8.42 -10.70 -8.81
N ALA A 63 -7.45 -10.01 -8.22
CA ALA A 63 -7.16 -10.08 -6.79
C ALA A 63 -8.31 -9.54 -5.90
N MET A 64 -9.02 -8.50 -6.34
CA MET A 64 -10.22 -8.01 -5.65
C MET A 64 -11.38 -9.01 -5.73
N GLN A 65 -11.58 -9.64 -6.90
CA GLN A 65 -12.63 -10.65 -7.11
C GLN A 65 -12.35 -11.96 -6.35
N ALA A 66 -11.07 -12.31 -6.20
CA ALA A 66 -10.62 -13.42 -5.38
C ALA A 66 -10.67 -13.11 -3.87
N GLU A 67 -11.14 -11.91 -3.47
CA GLU A 67 -11.18 -11.44 -2.08
C GLU A 67 -9.80 -11.46 -1.39
N SER A 68 -8.71 -11.46 -2.16
CA SER A 68 -7.34 -11.39 -1.66
C SER A 68 -7.02 -9.99 -1.15
N ILE A 69 -7.58 -8.97 -1.80
CA ILE A 69 -7.37 -7.56 -1.46
C ILE A 69 -8.68 -6.76 -1.46
N ARG A 70 -8.65 -5.64 -0.73
CA ARG A 70 -9.67 -4.59 -0.77
C ARG A 70 -8.98 -3.25 -0.98
N THR A 71 -9.35 -2.51 -2.02
CA THR A 71 -8.75 -1.20 -2.27
C THR A 71 -9.41 -0.12 -1.43
N LYS A 72 -8.61 0.74 -0.77
CA LYS A 72 -9.07 1.87 0.03
C LYS A 72 -8.44 3.16 -0.47
N LYS A 73 -9.25 4.21 -0.58
CA LYS A 73 -8.74 5.56 -0.87
C LYS A 73 -8.14 6.14 0.40
N VAL A 74 -6.92 6.65 0.31
CA VAL A 74 -6.26 7.43 1.36
C VAL A 74 -5.98 8.84 0.85
N HIS A 75 -5.93 9.84 1.73
CA HIS A 75 -5.52 11.17 1.32
C HIS A 75 -4.00 11.18 1.04
N THR A 76 -3.53 11.93 0.05
CA THR A 76 -2.09 11.94 -0.31
C THR A 76 -1.18 12.29 0.88
N LYS A 77 -1.64 13.15 1.78
CA LYS A 77 -0.89 13.51 3.01
C LYS A 77 -0.85 12.42 4.09
N GLU A 78 -1.66 11.38 3.93
CA GLU A 78 -1.79 10.24 4.87
C GLU A 78 -1.27 8.95 4.23
N GLN A 79 -0.69 9.04 3.03
CA GLN A 79 -0.15 7.87 2.34
C GLN A 79 1.21 7.49 2.94
N LEU A 80 1.21 6.55 3.89
CA LEU A 80 2.42 6.10 4.60
C LEU A 80 3.53 5.63 3.66
N ALA A 81 3.17 5.08 2.50
CA ALA A 81 4.13 4.62 1.50
C ALA A 81 5.01 5.76 0.94
N ASP A 82 4.58 7.01 1.04
CA ASP A 82 5.34 8.15 0.54
C ASP A 82 6.66 8.35 1.28
N VAL A 83 6.77 7.95 2.55
CA VAL A 83 8.03 7.99 3.32
C VAL A 83 9.13 7.15 2.66
N PHE A 84 8.76 6.07 1.96
CA PHE A 84 9.73 5.17 1.33
C PHE A 84 10.08 5.53 -0.12
N ILE A 85 9.26 6.38 -0.76
CA ILE A 85 9.31 6.57 -2.22
C ILE A 85 9.54 8.04 -2.59
N LYS A 86 9.15 8.99 -1.72
CA LYS A 86 9.28 10.44 -1.96
C LYS A 86 10.29 11.05 -1.00
N ALA A 87 11.02 12.06 -1.49
CA ALA A 87 11.78 12.96 -0.64
C ALA A 87 10.81 13.97 0.00
N LEU A 88 10.19 13.61 1.13
CA LEU A 88 9.28 14.47 1.87
C LEU A 88 10.04 15.54 2.67
N GLY A 89 9.46 16.74 2.76
CA GLY A 89 9.95 17.76 3.69
C GLY A 89 9.64 17.39 5.14
N GLN A 90 10.41 17.91 6.10
CA GLN A 90 10.28 17.57 7.53
C GLN A 90 8.83 17.68 8.06
N HIS A 91 8.11 18.73 7.67
CA HIS A 91 6.73 18.97 8.09
C HIS A 91 5.73 17.90 7.59
N GLU A 92 6.00 17.25 6.46
CA GLU A 92 5.16 16.17 5.93
C GLU A 92 5.63 14.79 6.42
N PHE A 93 6.93 14.66 6.72
CA PHE A 93 7.55 13.43 7.17
C PHE A 93 7.22 13.07 8.63
N GLU A 94 7.34 14.03 9.55
CA GLU A 94 7.11 13.81 10.99
C GLU A 94 5.75 13.17 11.34
N PRO A 95 4.60 13.66 10.83
CA PRO A 95 3.32 13.04 11.15
C PRO A 95 3.20 11.61 10.60
N ILE A 96 3.69 11.37 9.38
CA ILE A 96 3.59 10.06 8.71
C ILE A 96 4.47 9.01 9.41
N VAL A 97 5.66 9.40 9.86
CA VAL A 97 6.59 8.50 10.57
C VAL A 97 6.12 8.17 11.98
N SER A 98 5.46 9.12 12.65
CA SER A 98 4.81 8.88 13.94
C SER A 98 3.73 7.80 13.82
N GLU A 99 2.92 7.83 12.76
CA GLU A 99 1.88 6.83 12.50
C GLU A 99 2.44 5.44 12.16
N LEU A 100 3.63 5.38 11.55
CA LEU A 100 4.37 4.13 11.32
C LEU A 100 4.93 3.51 12.62
N GLY A 101 4.79 4.18 13.77
CA GLY A 101 5.29 3.69 15.06
C GLY A 101 6.81 3.73 15.17
N SER A 102 7.48 4.56 14.37
CA SER A 102 8.93 4.77 14.49
C SER A 102 9.21 5.67 15.68
N TYR A 103 9.59 5.06 16.81
CA TYR A 103 10.11 5.75 17.97
C TYR A 103 11.59 6.06 17.78
N ASN A 104 12.00 7.28 18.15
CA ASN A 104 13.40 7.67 18.13
C ASN A 104 14.13 6.96 19.28
N LEU A 105 14.82 5.85 19.01
CA LEU A 105 15.60 5.12 20.01
C LEU A 105 16.65 6.02 20.71
N HIS A 106 17.08 7.11 20.07
CA HIS A 106 18.13 7.98 20.57
C HIS A 106 17.64 9.03 21.59
N ALA A 107 16.33 9.25 21.69
CA ALA A 107 15.76 10.19 22.66
C ALA A 107 15.83 9.70 24.12
N GLN A 108 16.16 8.42 24.34
CA GLN A 108 16.19 7.80 25.67
C GLN A 108 17.54 7.88 26.39
N LEU A 109 18.62 8.30 25.72
CA LEU A 109 19.98 8.30 26.29
C LEU A 109 20.41 9.66 26.87
N GLU A 110 19.68 10.76 26.63
CA GLU A 110 20.00 12.07 27.21
C GLU A 110 19.24 12.39 28.51
N GLY A 111 18.42 11.46 29.01
CA GLY A 111 17.59 11.64 30.22
C GLY A 111 18.20 11.10 31.53
N GLY A 112 19.49 10.75 31.55
CA GLY A 112 20.17 10.21 32.73
C GLY A 112 20.88 11.27 33.57
N GLY A 113 20.12 12.22 34.14
CA GLY A 113 20.62 13.22 35.07
C GLY A 113 19.96 13.10 36.44
N CYS A 114 20.63 12.40 37.36
CA CYS A 114 20.62 12.58 38.82
C CYS A 114 21.88 11.91 39.38
#